data_AF-A0A4R7W692-F1
#
_entry.id   AF-A0A4R7W692-F1
#
_cell.length_a   1.000
_cell.length_b   1.000
_cell.length_c   1.000
_cell.angle_alpha   90.00
_cell.angle_beta   90.00
_cell.angle_gamma   90.00
#
_symmetry.space_group_name_H-M   'P 1'
#
loop_
_entity.id
_entity.type
_entity.pdbx_description
1 polymer ?
#
loop_
_entity_poly.entity_id
_entity_poly.type
_entity_poly.pdbx_seq_one_letter_code
_entity_poly.pdbx_strand_id
1 'polypeptide(L)'
;MTTQVVIEVDGAGDLDAAADGGVARRLGDAFAAVREALPRLESGDGVVIRCTSPDGALTGAVGSLCRSLAREAAPRGVRVNAVLATAEADVDALIAFLGSPVGVMCTGAVLEAV
;
A
#
# COMPACT_ATOMS: atom_id res chain seq x y z
N MET A 1 -4.68 17.46 11.96
CA MET A 1 -3.56 16.64 11.46
C MET A 1 -4.17 15.49 10.71
N THR A 2 -3.67 15.20 9.52
CA THR A 2 -4.13 14.07 8.71
C THR A 2 -3.46 12.81 9.21
N THR A 3 -4.25 11.78 9.52
CA THR A 3 -3.73 10.47 9.96
C THR A 3 -3.28 9.68 8.74
N GLN A 4 -2.10 9.07 8.82
CA GLN A 4 -1.58 8.16 7.82
C GLN A 4 -1.21 6.83 8.48
N VAL A 5 -1.82 5.75 8.00
CA VAL A 5 -1.51 4.38 8.45
C VAL A 5 -0.57 3.75 7.43
N VAL A 6 0.55 3.20 7.89
CA VAL A 6 1.48 2.44 7.04
C VAL A 6 1.26 0.96 7.29
N ILE A 7 1.09 0.18 6.21
CA ILE A 7 0.93 -1.27 6.25
C ILE A 7 2.10 -1.88 5.51
N GLU A 8 2.89 -2.66 6.24
CA GLU A 8 4.07 -3.33 5.72
C GLU A 8 3.68 -4.63 5.02
N VAL A 9 4.28 -4.85 3.85
CA VAL A 9 4.16 -6.07 3.05
C VAL A 9 5.57 -6.55 2.74
N ASP A 10 5.84 -7.79 3.10
CA ASP A 10 7.07 -8.49 2.70
C ASP A 10 7.03 -8.78 1.19
N GLY A 11 8.06 -8.32 0.46
CA GLY A 11 8.18 -8.48 -0.98
C GLY A 11 8.70 -9.83 -1.46
N ALA A 12 8.98 -10.78 -0.57
CA ALA A 12 9.40 -12.13 -0.96
C ALA A 12 8.23 -12.95 -1.54
N GLY A 13 8.03 -12.92 -2.85
CA GLY A 13 6.95 -13.61 -3.56
C GLY A 13 7.42 -14.30 -4.85
N ASP A 14 8.57 -14.97 -4.77
CA ASP A 14 9.07 -15.78 -5.87
C ASP A 14 8.04 -16.84 -6.35
N LEU A 15 8.35 -17.50 -7.46
CA LEU A 15 7.43 -18.47 -8.06
C LEU A 15 7.05 -19.61 -7.10
N ASP A 16 7.93 -19.97 -6.17
CA ASP A 16 7.66 -21.00 -5.16
C ASP A 16 6.65 -20.50 -4.13
N ALA A 17 6.82 -19.27 -3.63
CA ALA A 17 5.86 -18.61 -2.75
C ALA A 17 4.52 -18.30 -3.43
N ALA A 18 4.50 -18.13 -4.75
CA ALA A 18 3.26 -18.03 -5.50
C ALA A 18 2.57 -19.39 -5.60
N ALA A 19 3.33 -20.47 -5.85
CA ALA A 19 2.82 -21.82 -5.99
C ALA A 19 2.30 -22.43 -4.68
N ASP A 20 2.89 -22.08 -3.54
CA ASP A 20 2.46 -22.56 -2.20
C ASP A 20 1.38 -21.67 -1.54
N GLY A 21 0.95 -20.61 -2.22
CA GLY A 21 -0.05 -19.66 -1.74
C GLY A 21 0.48 -18.61 -0.74
N GLY A 22 1.78 -18.54 -0.49
CA GLY A 22 2.42 -17.51 0.32
C GLY A 22 2.15 -16.08 -0.17
N VAL A 23 2.17 -15.85 -1.48
CA VAL A 23 1.79 -14.54 -2.07
C VAL A 23 0.34 -14.19 -1.75
N ALA A 24 -0.58 -15.15 -1.90
CA ALA A 24 -1.99 -14.94 -1.61
C ALA A 24 -2.24 -14.64 -0.12
N ARG A 25 -1.53 -15.33 0.78
CA ARG A 25 -1.59 -15.09 2.23
C ARG A 25 -1.15 -13.66 2.56
N ARG A 26 0.01 -13.22 2.07
CA ARG A 26 0.53 -11.85 2.29
C ARG A 26 -0.43 -10.78 1.80
N LEU A 27 -1.00 -10.96 0.61
CA LEU A 27 -2.00 -10.03 0.06
C LEU A 27 -3.29 -10.04 0.89
N GLY A 28 -3.71 -11.21 1.38
CA GLY A 28 -4.84 -11.36 2.29
C GLY A 28 -4.64 -10.63 3.62
N ASP A 29 -3.45 -10.76 4.20
CA ASP A 29 -3.07 -10.07 5.44
C ASP A 29 -3.03 -8.55 5.24
N ALA A 30 -2.43 -8.08 4.13
CA ALA A 30 -2.43 -6.66 3.77
C ALA A 30 -3.85 -6.12 3.55
N PHE A 31 -4.70 -6.87 2.84
CA PHE A 31 -6.11 -6.53 2.64
C PHE A 31 -6.85 -6.40 3.97
N ALA A 32 -6.70 -7.39 4.85
CA ALA A 32 -7.34 -7.40 6.17
C ALA A 32 -6.87 -6.20 7.01
N ALA A 33 -5.57 -5.92 7.04
CA ALA A 33 -5.01 -4.78 7.76
C ALA A 33 -5.56 -3.43 7.25
N VAL A 34 -5.67 -3.24 5.93
CA VAL A 34 -6.26 -2.02 5.36
C VAL A 34 -7.73 -1.92 5.79
N ARG A 35 -8.49 -3.01 5.66
CA ARG A 35 -9.91 -3.06 6.02
C ARG A 35 -10.18 -2.80 7.49
N GLU A 36 -9.29 -3.24 8.39
CA GLU A 36 -9.37 -2.93 9.82
C GLU A 36 -9.04 -1.47 10.14
N ALA A 37 -8.12 -0.86 9.37
CA ALA A 37 -7.77 0.54 9.54
C ALA A 37 -8.89 1.48 9.04
N LEU A 38 -9.48 1.19 7.88
CA LEU A 38 -10.42 2.08 7.19
C LEU A 38 -11.54 2.64 8.10
N PRO A 39 -12.26 1.87 8.93
CA PRO A 39 -13.32 2.39 9.81
C PRO A 39 -12.88 3.48 10.79
N ARG A 40 -11.58 3.56 11.09
CA ARG A 40 -11.02 4.52 12.05
C ARG A 40 -10.52 5.82 11.39
N LEU A 41 -10.59 5.89 10.06
CA LEU A 41 -10.08 7.01 9.28
C LEU A 41 -11.21 7.95 8.84
N GLU A 42 -10.90 9.24 8.84
CA GLU A 42 -11.77 10.33 8.42
C GLU A 42 -11.39 10.86 7.03
N SER A 43 -12.23 11.74 6.48
CA SER A 43 -11.94 12.36 5.18
C SER A 43 -10.62 13.13 5.21
N GLY A 44 -9.76 12.88 4.22
CA GLY A 44 -8.41 13.42 4.11
C GLY A 44 -7.33 12.48 4.64
N ASP A 45 -7.66 11.57 5.56
CA ASP A 45 -6.73 10.54 6.04
C ASP A 45 -6.31 9.58 4.93
N GLY A 46 -5.30 8.75 5.22
CA GLY A 46 -4.85 7.79 4.24
C GLY A 46 -4.17 6.55 4.79
N VAL A 47 -4.02 5.58 3.89
CA VAL A 47 -3.27 4.35 4.08
C VAL A 47 -2.18 4.28 3.02
N VAL A 48 -0.99 3.87 3.42
CA VAL A 48 0.12 3.55 2.52
C VAL A 48 0.50 2.08 2.71
N ILE A 49 0.44 1.32 1.63
CA ILE A 49 0.95 -0.05 1.58
C ILE A 49 2.43 0.04 1.19
N ARG A 50 3.34 -0.24 2.11
CA ARG A 50 4.78 -0.30 1.86
C ARG A 50 5.17 -1.74 1.56
N CYS A 51 5.66 -2.00 0.36
CA CYS A 51 6.20 -3.30 -0.02
C CYS A 51 7.71 -3.18 -0.21
N THR A 52 8.49 -3.99 0.51
CA THR A 52 9.96 -3.96 0.47
C THR A 52 10.50 -5.13 -0.34
N SER A 53 11.37 -4.84 -1.30
CA SER A 53 11.96 -5.77 -2.26
C SER A 53 10.92 -6.63 -3.02
N PRO A 54 9.88 -6.03 -3.64
CA PRO A 54 8.90 -6.82 -4.37
C PRO A 54 9.52 -7.44 -5.62
N ASP A 55 9.25 -8.73 -5.85
CA ASP A 55 9.41 -9.31 -7.18
C ASP A 55 8.31 -8.82 -8.16
N GLY A 56 8.40 -9.27 -9.41
CA GLY A 56 7.47 -8.90 -10.46
C GLY A 56 6.02 -9.35 -10.22
N ALA A 57 5.78 -10.48 -9.54
CA ALA A 57 4.44 -10.98 -9.27
C ALA A 57 3.77 -10.16 -8.15
N LEU A 58 4.49 -9.91 -7.06
CA LEU A 58 4.01 -9.09 -5.94
C LEU A 58 3.81 -7.62 -6.36
N THR A 59 4.66 -7.07 -7.21
CA THR A 59 4.52 -5.71 -7.76
C THR A 59 3.14 -5.50 -8.40
N GLY A 60 2.75 -6.39 -9.31
CA GLY A 60 1.45 -6.33 -9.98
C GLY A 60 0.28 -6.53 -9.01
N ALA A 61 0.42 -7.48 -8.09
CA ALA A 61 -0.62 -7.84 -7.14
C ALA A 61 -0.88 -6.74 -6.09
N VAL A 62 0.17 -6.17 -5.50
CA VAL A 62 0.08 -5.04 -4.56
C VAL A 62 -0.50 -3.81 -5.28
N GLY A 63 -0.10 -3.54 -6.51
CA GLY A 63 -0.67 -2.46 -7.30
C GLY A 63 -2.16 -2.63 -7.60
N SER A 64 -2.60 -3.86 -7.87
CA SER A 64 -4.03 -4.18 -8.04
C SER A 64 -4.83 -4.03 -6.75
N LEU A 65 -4.28 -4.53 -5.64
CA LEU A 65 -4.86 -4.42 -4.29
C LEU A 65 -5.04 -2.95 -3.90
N CYS A 66 -3.98 -2.14 -4.02
CA CYS A 66 -4.00 -0.71 -3.75
C CYS A 66 -5.10 0.02 -4.52
N ARG A 67 -5.18 -0.18 -5.84
CA ARG A 67 -6.20 0.47 -6.68
C ARG A 67 -7.62 0.04 -6.34
N SER A 68 -7.81 -1.22 -5.97
CA SER A 68 -9.12 -1.74 -5.58
C SER A 68 -9.59 -1.13 -4.26
N LEU A 69 -8.72 -1.10 -3.25
CA LEU A 69 -9.01 -0.49 -1.95
C LEU A 69 -9.16 1.03 -2.04
N ALA A 70 -8.40 1.70 -2.91
CA ALA A 70 -8.56 3.12 -3.16
C ALA A 70 -9.96 3.47 -3.70
N ARG A 71 -10.50 2.66 -4.61
CA ARG A 71 -11.87 2.82 -5.13
C ARG A 71 -12.91 2.63 -4.04
N GLU A 72 -12.70 1.65 -3.16
CA GLU A 72 -13.59 1.38 -2.03
C GLU A 72 -13.58 2.51 -0.99
N ALA A 73 -12.40 3.08 -0.72
CA ALA A 73 -12.20 4.12 0.27
C ALA A 73 -12.60 5.52 -0.22
N ALA A 74 -12.58 5.76 -1.55
CA ALA A 74 -12.83 7.06 -2.16
C ALA A 74 -14.14 7.75 -1.71
N PRO A 75 -15.30 7.07 -1.60
CA PRO A 75 -16.54 7.72 -1.13
C PRO A 75 -16.45 8.29 0.29
N ARG A 76 -15.50 7.82 1.10
CA ARG A 76 -15.25 8.31 2.47
C ARG A 76 -14.22 9.43 2.52
N GLY A 77 -13.63 9.81 1.38
CA GLY A 77 -12.53 10.76 1.30
C GLY A 77 -11.21 10.23 1.86
N VAL A 78 -11.09 8.91 2.08
CA VAL A 78 -9.87 8.26 2.57
C VAL A 78 -9.02 7.83 1.38
N ARG A 79 -7.71 8.09 1.45
CA ARG A 79 -6.75 7.80 0.39
C ARG A 79 -6.07 6.45 0.62
N VAL A 80 -5.81 5.68 -0.43
CA VAL A 80 -5.01 4.46 -0.33
C VAL A 80 -3.96 4.49 -1.43
N ASN A 81 -2.69 4.44 -1.05
CA ASN A 81 -1.56 4.43 -1.99
C ASN A 81 -0.60 3.28 -1.66
N ALA A 82 0.34 3.00 -2.55
CA ALA A 82 1.38 2.01 -2.33
C ALA A 82 2.77 2.57 -2.68
N VAL A 83 3.77 2.11 -1.95
CA VAL A 83 5.19 2.34 -2.24
C VAL A 83 5.86 0.98 -2.38
N LEU A 84 6.50 0.76 -3.52
CA LEU A 84 7.28 -0.42 -3.85
C LEU A 84 8.75 -0.03 -3.77
N ALA A 85 9.46 -0.54 -2.77
CA ALA A 85 10.81 -0.10 -2.45
C ALA A 85 11.83 -1.22 -2.68
N THR A 86 13.03 -0.91 -3.17
CA THR A 86 14.20 -1.78 -3.01
C THR A 86 14.60 -1.84 -1.53
N ALA A 87 15.44 -2.80 -1.13
CA ALA A 87 15.89 -2.94 0.26
C ALA A 87 16.67 -1.70 0.74
N GLU A 88 17.35 -1.02 -0.17
CA GLU A 88 18.23 0.11 0.09
C GLU A 88 17.54 1.47 -0.08
N ALA A 89 16.32 1.52 -0.62
CA ALA A 89 15.63 2.78 -0.87
C ALA A 89 15.14 3.46 0.43
N ASP A 90 15.47 4.75 0.57
CA ASP A 90 14.83 5.62 1.57
C ASP A 90 13.45 6.05 1.04
N VAL A 91 12.40 5.54 1.70
CA VAL A 91 11.00 5.81 1.35
C VAL A 91 10.30 6.73 2.33
N ASP A 92 10.96 7.18 3.39
CA ASP A 92 10.32 7.99 4.43
C ASP A 92 9.85 9.32 3.86
N ALA A 93 10.63 9.90 2.94
CA ALA A 93 10.24 11.12 2.21
C ALA A 93 9.00 10.91 1.32
N LEU A 94 8.87 9.74 0.68
CA LEU A 94 7.71 9.42 -0.17
C LEU A 94 6.45 9.19 0.68
N ILE A 95 6.58 8.48 1.80
CA ILE A 95 5.48 8.26 2.75
C ILE A 95 5.03 9.61 3.32
N ALA A 96 5.98 10.44 3.77
CA ALA A 96 5.71 11.79 4.26
C ALA A 96 5.02 12.66 3.20
N PHE A 97 5.46 12.59 1.94
CA PHE A 97 4.79 13.29 0.83
C PHE A 97 3.34 12.83 0.66
N LEU A 98 3.08 11.52 0.66
CA LEU A 98 1.73 10.96 0.56
C LEU A 98 0.85 11.35 1.76
N GLY A 99 1.43 11.54 2.94
CA GLY A 99 0.74 11.99 4.15
C GLY A 99 0.47 13.49 4.17
N SER A 100 1.20 14.27 3.35
CA SER A 100 1.12 15.72 3.33
C SER A 100 -0.16 16.24 2.63
N PRO A 101 -0.53 17.53 2.87
CA PRO A 101 -1.60 18.19 2.12
C PRO A 101 -1.38 18.25 0.60
N VAL A 102 -0.12 18.19 0.16
CA VAL A 102 0.23 18.22 -1.28
C VAL A 102 -0.12 16.89 -1.94
N GLY A 103 0.00 15.78 -1.21
CA GLY A 103 -0.38 14.44 -1.65
C GLY A 103 -1.89 14.18 -1.63
N VAL A 104 -2.74 15.17 -1.36
CA VAL A 104 -4.20 14.99 -1.22
C VAL A 104 -4.87 14.48 -2.51
N MET A 105 -4.28 14.78 -3.67
CA MET A 105 -4.76 14.30 -4.97
C MET A 105 -4.34 12.84 -5.27
N CYS A 106 -3.43 12.27 -4.47
CA CYS A 106 -2.92 10.91 -4.66
C CYS A 106 -3.84 9.90 -3.96
N THR A 107 -4.60 9.15 -4.77
CA THR A 107 -5.29 7.93 -4.34
C THR A 107 -5.18 6.88 -5.43
N GLY A 108 -4.93 5.63 -5.04
CA GLY A 108 -4.60 4.52 -5.94
C GLY A 108 -3.23 4.65 -6.60
N ALA A 109 -2.37 5.56 -6.14
CA ALA A 109 -1.03 5.74 -6.67
C ALA A 109 -0.13 4.59 -6.21
N VAL A 110 0.71 4.09 -7.13
CA VAL A 110 1.75 3.10 -6.85
C VAL A 110 3.06 3.74 -7.24
N LEU A 111 3.92 4.01 -6.26
CA LEU A 111 5.20 4.67 -6.45
C LEU A 111 6.32 3.65 -6.31
N GLU A 112 7.26 3.66 -7.24
CA GLU A 112 8.46 2.83 -7.19
C GLU A 112 9.61 3.66 -6.62
N ALA A 113 10.29 3.13 -5.63
CA ALA A 113 11.50 3.67 -5.03
C ALA A 113 12.63 2.66 -5.25
N VAL A 114 13.59 3.06 -6.08
CA VAL A 114 14.75 2.24 -6.49
C VAL A 114 16.02 2.69 -5.81
#